data_AF-A0A180F2E1-F1
#
_entry.id   AF-A0A180F2E1-F1
#
_cell.length_a   1.000
_cell.length_b   1.000
_cell.length_c   1.000
_cell.angle_alpha   90.00
_cell.angle_beta   90.00
_cell.angle_gamma   90.00
#
_symmetry.space_group_name_H-M   'P 1'
#
loop_
_entity.id
_entity.type
_entity.pdbx_description
1 polymer ?
#
loop_
_entity_poly.entity_id
_entity_poly.type
_entity_poly.pdbx_seq_one_letter_code
_entity_poly.pdbx_strand_id
1 'polypeptide(L)'
;MVTKFQKFLEKSDLSKSTVTSYVWTINHFLTQYEKIDKENLLAYKGYLIEHFKPQTVNLRLQALNKYLEFISKERLKLKFVKVQQKTSSKMLSAMQITSS
;
A
#
# COMPACT_ATOMS: atom_id res chain seq x y z
N MET A 1 -15.07 2.99 -13.06
CA MET A 1 -13.67 2.53 -13.10
C MET A 1 -13.30 1.72 -11.86
N VAL A 2 -13.61 2.22 -10.67
CA VAL A 2 -13.32 1.58 -9.38
C VAL A 2 -14.01 0.22 -9.18
N THR A 3 -15.24 0.05 -9.66
CA THR A 3 -15.98 -1.23 -9.59
C THR A 3 -15.33 -2.38 -10.35
N LYS A 4 -14.68 -2.11 -11.50
CA LYS A 4 -13.92 -3.11 -12.25
C LYS A 4 -12.63 -3.50 -11.51
N PHE A 5 -11.97 -2.51 -10.91
CA PHE A 5 -10.78 -2.76 -10.09
C PHE A 5 -11.11 -3.54 -8.83
N GLN A 6 -12.23 -3.25 -8.15
CA GLN A 6 -12.68 -4.03 -7.00
C GLN A 6 -12.87 -5.51 -7.37
N LYS A 7 -13.60 -5.80 -8.45
CA LYS A 7 -13.79 -7.19 -8.94
C LYS A 7 -12.46 -7.87 -9.29
N PHE A 8 -11.47 -7.13 -9.77
CA PHE A 8 -10.13 -7.65 -10.02
C PHE A 8 -9.41 -8.01 -8.71
N LEU A 9 -9.54 -7.18 -7.67
CA LEU A 9 -8.97 -7.45 -6.35
C LEU A 9 -9.68 -8.59 -5.62
N GLU A 10 -10.99 -8.73 -5.78
CA GLU A 10 -11.78 -9.84 -5.20
C GLU A 10 -11.38 -11.21 -5.77
N LYS A 11 -10.77 -11.24 -6.96
CA LYS A 11 -10.16 -12.44 -7.54
C LYS A 11 -8.75 -12.73 -7.01
N SER A 12 -8.17 -11.80 -6.28
CA SER A 12 -6.85 -11.96 -5.64
C SER A 12 -7.02 -12.46 -4.20
N ASP A 13 -5.96 -13.02 -3.62
CA ASP A 13 -5.92 -13.55 -2.25
C ASP A 13 -5.92 -12.44 -1.16
N LEU A 14 -6.61 -11.32 -1.41
CA LEU A 14 -6.63 -10.16 -0.52
C LEU A 14 -7.82 -10.23 0.44
N SER A 15 -7.57 -9.86 1.69
CA SER A 15 -8.64 -9.72 2.68
C SER A 15 -9.60 -8.60 2.30
N LYS A 16 -10.90 -8.73 2.66
CA LYS A 16 -11.94 -7.72 2.39
C LYS A 16 -11.53 -6.32 2.86
N SER A 17 -10.92 -6.22 4.04
CA SER A 17 -10.42 -4.95 4.59
C SER A 17 -9.36 -4.30 3.70
N THR A 18 -8.47 -5.11 3.10
CA THR A 18 -7.43 -4.65 2.17
C THR A 18 -8.04 -4.19 0.86
N VAL A 19 -9.00 -4.95 0.31
CA VAL A 19 -9.73 -4.58 -0.90
C VAL A 19 -10.46 -3.24 -0.72
N THR A 20 -11.17 -3.06 0.40
CA THR A 20 -11.83 -1.80 0.74
C THR A 20 -10.83 -0.64 0.84
N SER A 21 -9.69 -0.86 1.49
CA SER A 21 -8.63 0.15 1.59
C SER A 21 -8.09 0.55 0.22
N TYR A 22 -7.93 -0.43 -0.68
CA TYR A 22 -7.41 -0.19 -2.03
C TYR A 22 -8.41 0.60 -2.85
N VAL A 23 -9.65 0.15 -2.89
CA VAL A 23 -10.77 0.81 -3.56
C VAL A 23 -10.91 2.26 -3.08
N TRP A 24 -10.90 2.47 -1.77
CA TRP A 24 -11.00 3.80 -1.17
C TRP A 24 -9.84 4.69 -1.59
N THR A 25 -8.60 4.16 -1.58
CA THR A 25 -7.40 4.91 -1.97
C THR A 25 -7.45 5.37 -3.42
N ILE A 26 -7.86 4.48 -4.33
CA ILE A 26 -7.98 4.82 -5.76
C ILE A 26 -9.10 5.83 -5.95
N ASN A 27 -10.26 5.63 -5.31
CA ASN A 27 -11.37 6.56 -5.41
C ASN A 27 -10.97 7.96 -4.92
N HIS A 28 -10.32 8.05 -3.76
CA HIS A 28 -9.82 9.31 -3.22
C HIS A 28 -8.82 9.98 -4.17
N PHE A 29 -7.88 9.21 -4.75
CA PHE A 29 -6.94 9.75 -5.73
C PHE A 29 -7.67 10.29 -6.97
N LEU A 30 -8.60 9.53 -7.54
CA LEU A 30 -9.33 9.95 -8.75
C LEU A 30 -10.28 11.14 -8.50
N THR A 31 -10.78 11.31 -7.28
CA THR A 31 -11.57 12.50 -6.90
C THR A 31 -10.70 13.74 -6.75
N GLN A 32 -9.45 13.60 -6.32
CA GLN A 32 -8.53 14.71 -6.09
C GLN A 32 -7.72 15.08 -7.35
N TYR A 33 -7.46 14.11 -8.22
CA TYR A 33 -6.62 14.25 -9.40
C TYR A 33 -7.38 13.76 -10.63
N GLU A 34 -7.57 14.64 -11.61
CA GLU A 34 -8.27 14.32 -12.86
C GLU A 34 -7.48 13.33 -13.74
N LYS A 35 -6.15 13.29 -13.59
CA LYS A 35 -5.26 12.48 -14.42
C LYS A 35 -4.24 11.69 -13.60
N ILE A 36 -3.92 10.49 -14.10
CA ILE A 36 -2.91 9.60 -13.54
C ILE A 36 -1.60 9.81 -14.30
N ASP A 37 -0.78 10.72 -13.76
CA ASP A 37 0.57 11.03 -14.22
C ASP A 37 1.59 11.01 -13.06
N LYS A 38 2.86 11.11 -13.40
CA LYS A 38 3.96 11.01 -12.42
C LYS A 38 3.93 12.14 -11.39
N GLU A 39 3.55 13.35 -11.78
CA GLU A 39 3.52 14.52 -10.90
C GLU A 39 2.43 14.36 -9.84
N ASN A 40 1.22 14.00 -10.27
CA ASN A 40 0.09 13.73 -9.37
C ASN A 40 0.36 12.54 -8.43
N LEU A 41 0.98 11.47 -8.95
CA LEU A 41 1.36 10.31 -8.16
C LEU A 41 2.40 10.66 -7.08
N LEU A 42 3.37 11.52 -7.41
CA LEU A 42 4.38 11.99 -6.45
C LEU A 42 3.78 12.94 -5.41
N ALA A 43 2.91 13.87 -5.83
CA ALA A 43 2.19 14.77 -4.93
C ALA A 43 1.35 13.97 -3.92
N TYR A 44 0.57 13.00 -4.39
CA TYR A 44 -0.22 12.16 -3.51
C TYR A 44 0.66 11.31 -2.58
N LYS A 45 1.78 10.78 -3.07
CA LYS A 45 2.74 10.08 -2.22
C LYS A 45 3.29 11.00 -1.10
N GLY A 46 3.62 12.25 -1.41
CA GLY A 46 4.05 13.25 -0.43
C GLY A 46 3.01 13.42 0.67
N TYR A 47 1.77 13.71 0.27
CA TYR A 47 0.63 13.81 1.18
C TYR A 47 0.47 12.57 2.07
N LEU A 48 0.60 11.37 1.51
CA LEU A 48 0.50 10.16 2.31
C LEU A 48 1.60 10.08 3.38
N ILE A 49 2.83 10.44 3.05
CA ILE A 49 3.99 10.38 3.96
C ILE A 49 3.84 11.39 5.10
N GLU A 50 3.29 12.57 4.83
CA GLU A 50 3.11 13.62 5.83
C GLU A 50 1.96 13.32 6.81
N HIS A 51 0.92 12.63 6.35
CA HIS A 51 -0.30 12.40 7.14
C HIS A 51 -0.41 10.99 7.74
N PHE A 52 0.30 9.99 7.22
CA PHE A 52 0.13 8.59 7.63
C PHE A 52 1.44 7.91 8.02
N LYS A 53 1.32 6.85 8.83
CA LYS A 53 2.47 6.00 9.19
C LYS A 53 3.04 5.30 7.96
N PRO A 54 4.37 5.06 7.88
CA PRO A 54 5.01 4.43 6.72
C PRO A 54 4.39 3.08 6.30
N GLN A 55 3.89 2.30 7.26
CA GLN A 55 3.15 1.05 6.96
C GLN A 55 1.86 1.31 6.16
N THR A 56 1.02 2.25 6.62
CA THR A 56 -0.21 2.65 5.94
C THR A 56 0.08 3.28 4.58
N VAL A 57 1.14 4.09 4.48
CA VAL A 57 1.59 4.65 3.21
C VAL A 57 1.92 3.53 2.23
N ASN A 58 2.69 2.53 2.64
CA ASN A 58 3.05 1.42 1.77
C ASN A 58 1.83 0.61 1.31
N LEU A 59 0.84 0.40 2.19
CA LEU A 59 -0.43 -0.25 1.81
C LEU A 59 -1.13 0.54 0.68
N ARG A 60 -1.23 1.86 0.83
CA ARG A 60 -1.86 2.75 -0.17
C ARG A 60 -1.04 2.83 -1.47
N LEU A 61 0.28 2.88 -1.38
CA LEU A 61 1.16 2.82 -2.54
C LEU A 61 1.02 1.48 -3.28
N GLN A 62 0.79 0.38 -2.55
CA GLN A 62 0.57 -0.94 -3.15
C GLN A 62 -0.75 -0.96 -3.93
N ALA A 63 -1.81 -0.36 -3.37
CA ALA A 63 -3.08 -0.18 -4.06
C ALA A 63 -2.91 0.58 -5.39
N LEU A 64 -2.20 1.71 -5.36
CA LEU A 64 -1.90 2.51 -6.56
C LEU A 64 -1.10 1.71 -7.57
N ASN A 65 -0.05 1.02 -7.15
CA ASN A 65 0.75 0.21 -8.05
C ASN A 65 -0.06 -0.92 -8.70
N LYS A 66 -0.95 -1.59 -7.95
CA LYS A 66 -1.86 -2.58 -8.54
C LYS A 66 -2.85 -1.97 -9.51
N TYR A 67 -3.37 -0.79 -9.20
CA TYR A 67 -4.25 -0.08 -10.11
C TYR A 67 -3.54 0.33 -11.40
N LEU A 68 -2.28 0.78 -11.30
CA LEU A 68 -1.43 1.07 -12.45
C LEU A 68 -1.20 -0.16 -13.33
N GLU A 69 -1.01 -1.34 -12.75
CA GLU A 69 -0.95 -2.60 -13.51
C GLU A 69 -2.26 -2.91 -14.22
N PHE A 70 -3.38 -2.71 -13.53
CA PHE A 70 -4.72 -2.93 -14.09
C PHE A 70 -5.00 -2.03 -15.31
N ILE A 71 -4.45 -0.82 -15.36
CA ILE A 71 -4.57 0.10 -16.51
C ILE A 71 -3.34 0.05 -17.45
N SER A 72 -2.48 -0.96 -17.32
CA SER A 72 -1.25 -1.13 -18.12
C SER A 72 -0.27 0.06 -18.09
N LYS A 73 -0.23 0.81 -16.97
CA LYS A 73 0.70 1.93 -16.71
C LYS A 73 1.80 1.55 -15.70
N GLU A 74 2.35 0.36 -15.82
CA GLU A 74 3.38 -0.15 -14.89
C GLU A 74 4.64 0.73 -14.81
N ARG A 75 4.97 1.49 -15.86
CA ARG A 75 6.11 2.42 -15.89
C ARG A 75 5.98 3.57 -14.88
N LEU A 76 4.77 3.84 -14.39
CA LEU A 76 4.49 4.89 -13.39
C LEU A 76 4.47 4.35 -11.95
N LYS A 77 4.79 3.07 -11.73
CA LYS A 77 4.79 2.46 -10.39
C LYS A 77 5.65 3.26 -9.41
N LEU A 78 5.08 3.55 -8.25
CA LEU A 78 5.73 4.28 -7.17
C LEU A 78 6.60 3.35 -6.32
N LYS A 79 7.78 3.84 -5.93
CA LYS A 79 8.62 3.14 -4.96
C LYS A 79 8.00 3.24 -3.57
N PHE A 80 8.02 2.13 -2.84
CA PHE A 80 7.62 2.08 -1.43
C PHE A 80 8.53 2.95 -0.55
N VAL A 81 7.98 3.42 0.56
CA VAL A 81 8.73 4.13 1.58
C VAL A 81 9.53 3.11 2.37
N LYS A 82 10.83 3.36 2.51
CA LYS A 82 11.73 2.52 3.29
C LYS A 82 11.36 2.67 4.76
N VAL A 83 10.54 1.75 5.26
CA VAL A 83 10.28 1.65 6.69
C VAL A 83 11.53 1.02 7.29
N GLN A 84 12.28 1.77 8.08
CA GLN A 84 13.29 1.16 8.92
C GLN A 84 12.56 0.32 9.95
N GLN A 85 12.49 -1.00 9.71
CA GLN A 85 12.02 -1.91 10.74
C GLN A 85 12.99 -1.79 11.90
N LYS A 86 12.56 -1.15 12.99
CA LYS A 86 13.10 -1.48 14.30
C LYS A 86 12.66 -2.92 14.54
N THR A 87 13.55 -3.86 14.24
CA THR A 87 13.42 -5.24 14.68
C THR A 87 13.22 -5.17 16.18
N SER A 88 11.99 -5.38 16.66
CA SER A 88 11.73 -5.66 18.06
C SER A 88 12.23 -7.07 18.34
N SER A 89 13.55 -7.22 18.34
CA SER A 89 14.27 -8.37 18.86
C SER A 89 14.20 -8.32 20.39
N LYS A 90 13.05 -8.66 20.96
CA LYS A 90 12.92 -9.07 22.35
C LYS A 90 11.86 -10.16 22.44
N MET A 91 12.32 -11.39 22.20
CA MET A 91 12.00 -12.58 23.00
C MET A 91 12.27 -13.82 22.14
N LEU A 92 13.49 -14.34 22.25
CA LEU A 92 13.73 -15.78 22.19
C LEU A 92 15.03 -16.10 22.98
N SER A 93 15.04 -15.74 24.26
CA SER A 93 15.96 -16.33 25.24
C SER A 93 15.16 -16.76 26.45
N ALA A 94 14.44 -17.87 26.30
CA ALA A 94 13.91 -18.66 27.40
C ALA A 94 13.86 -20.13 26.96
N MET A 95 15.01 -20.68 26.59
CA MET A 95 15.15 -22.13 26.40
C MET A 95 16.60 -22.58 26.55
N GLN A 96 17.32 -22.02 27.53
CA GLN A 96 18.49 -22.64 28.15
C GLN A 96 18.43 -22.23 29.63
N ILE A 97 18.74 -23.17 30.54
CA ILE A 97 18.39 -23.20 31.98
C ILE A 97 16.95 -23.75 32.14
N THR A 98 16.71 -25.04 32.31
CA THR A 98 17.21 -25.90 33.40
C THR A 98 17.56 -27.30 32.91
N SER A 99 18.85 -27.62 32.85
CA SER A 99 19.32 -28.97 33.15
C SER A 99 19.60 -29.00 34.65
N SER A 100 18.94 -29.89 35.37
CA SER A 100 19.35 -30.43 36.67
C SER A 100 18.66 -31.77 36.84
#